data_AF-A0A643BW17-F1
#
_entry.id   AF-A0A643BW17-F1
#
_cell.length_a   1.000
_cell.length_b   1.000
_cell.length_c   1.000
_cell.angle_alpha   90.00
_cell.angle_beta   90.00
_cell.angle_gamma   90.00
#
_symmetry.space_group_name_H-M   'P 1'
#
loop_
_entity.id
_entity.type
_entity.pdbx_description
1 polymer ?
#
loop_
_entity_poly.entity_id
_entity_poly.type
_entity_poly.pdbx_seq_one_letter_code
_entity_poly.pdbx_strand_id
1 'polypeptide(L)'
;MVNMPKTGGTFCRKCGKLQPHKVARYKKGKDYPYAQGKWHYDRKHSGYGGQTKPIFWEKAKTTKIVLRLQIKEFWLLRDVNTLNWEDLRRERAK
;
A
#
# COMPACT_ATOMS: atom_id res chain seq x y z
N MET A 1 16.82 -0.74 -19.53
CA MET A 1 15.86 -1.49 -18.68
C MET A 1 16.68 -2.30 -17.68
N VAL A 2 16.53 -2.11 -16.37
CA VAL A 2 17.37 -2.83 -15.38
C VAL A 2 16.80 -4.22 -15.11
N ASN A 3 17.62 -5.26 -15.28
CA ASN A 3 17.29 -6.63 -14.90
C ASN A 3 17.40 -6.76 -13.37
N MET A 4 16.37 -7.33 -12.75
CA MET A 4 16.29 -7.43 -11.30
C MET A 4 15.91 -8.86 -10.92
N PRO A 5 16.61 -9.49 -9.97
CA PRO A 5 16.35 -10.87 -9.61
C PRO A 5 14.93 -11.01 -9.04
N LYS A 6 14.19 -12.02 -9.51
CA LYS A 6 12.82 -12.29 -9.04
C LYS A 6 12.78 -12.76 -7.58
N THR A 7 13.91 -13.25 -7.07
CA THR A 7 14.11 -13.70 -5.69
C THR A 7 15.44 -13.18 -5.17
N GLY A 8 15.46 -12.63 -3.95
CA GLY A 8 16.67 -12.17 -3.30
C GLY A 8 16.62 -12.43 -1.79
N GLY A 9 17.76 -12.77 -1.19
CA GLY A 9 17.88 -12.89 0.26
C GLY A 9 17.96 -11.51 0.90
N THR A 10 16.98 -11.14 1.72
CA THR A 10 17.00 -9.89 2.49
C THR A 10 16.55 -10.12 3.92
N PHE A 11 16.88 -9.20 4.81
CA PHE A 11 16.51 -9.33 6.22
C PHE A 11 15.00 -9.11 6.40
N CYS A 12 14.34 -10.07 7.03
CA CYS A 12 12.93 -9.95 7.36
C CYS A 12 12.75 -9.37 8.76
N ARG A 13 12.25 -8.13 8.85
CA ARG A 13 12.00 -7.46 10.14
C ARG A 13 11.00 -8.22 11.03
N LYS A 14 10.03 -8.93 10.44
CA LYS A 14 9.04 -9.70 11.20
C LYS A 14 9.61 -11.02 11.74
N CYS A 15 10.50 -11.67 11.00
CA CYS A 15 11.03 -12.97 11.37
C CYS A 15 12.39 -12.88 12.10
N GLY A 16 13.03 -11.71 12.10
CA GLY A 16 14.34 -11.50 12.74
C GLY A 16 15.50 -12.23 12.07
N LYS A 17 15.30 -12.81 10.87
CA LYS A 17 16.30 -13.59 10.13
C LYS A 17 16.36 -13.19 8.65
N LEU A 18 17.50 -13.50 8.02
CA LEU A 18 17.66 -13.39 6.57
C LEU A 18 16.81 -14.46 5.88
N GLN A 19 15.96 -14.07 4.95
CA GLN A 19 15.07 -14.98 4.22
C GLN A 19 15.02 -14.67 2.73
N PRO A 20 14.67 -15.63 1.88
CA PRO A 20 14.40 -15.37 0.46
C PRO A 20 13.07 -14.63 0.29
N HIS A 21 13.10 -13.44 -0.31
CA HIS A 21 11.93 -12.66 -0.69
C HIS A 21 11.68 -12.75 -2.19
N LYS A 22 10.41 -12.82 -2.57
CA LYS A 22 9.97 -12.58 -3.95
C LYS A 22 10.00 -11.07 -4.20
N VAL A 23 10.77 -10.66 -5.19
CA VAL A 23 10.93 -9.25 -5.60
C VAL A 23 10.01 -8.98 -6.78
N ALA A 24 9.17 -7.96 -6.65
CA ALA A 24 8.32 -7.50 -7.73
C ALA A 24 8.36 -5.97 -7.83
N ARG A 25 8.17 -5.44 -9.04
CA ARG A 25 7.96 -3.99 -9.20
C ARG A 25 6.60 -3.61 -8.63
N TYR A 26 6.56 -2.51 -7.88
CA TYR A 26 5.32 -1.92 -7.41
C TYR A 26 4.52 -1.38 -8.62
N LYS A 27 3.23 -1.73 -8.68
CA LYS A 27 2.26 -1.07 -9.56
C LYS A 27 1.25 -0.32 -8.71
N LYS A 28 0.98 0.94 -9.04
CA LYS A 28 -0.10 1.70 -8.39
C LYS A 28 -1.44 1.04 -8.76
N GLY A 29 -2.28 0.80 -7.76
CA GLY A 29 -3.66 0.35 -7.99
C GLY A 29 -4.56 1.49 -8.46
N LYS A 30 -5.79 1.16 -8.84
CA LYS A 30 -6.85 2.14 -9.10
C LYS A 30 -7.16 2.89 -7.81
N ASP A 31 -7.33 4.20 -7.90
CA ASP A 31 -7.72 5.02 -6.75
C ASP A 31 -9.16 4.66 -6.31
N TYR A 32 -9.38 4.56 -5.00
CA TYR A 32 -10.69 4.22 -4.44
C TYR A 32 -11.62 5.44 -4.50
N PRO A 33 -12.84 5.32 -5.08
CA PRO A 33 -13.73 6.46 -5.28
C PRO A 33 -14.19 7.06 -3.95
N TYR A 34 -14.39 6.21 -2.94
CA TYR A 34 -14.93 6.67 -1.67
C TYR A 34 -13.86 7.05 -0.64
N ALA A 35 -12.62 7.31 -1.08
CA ALA A 35 -11.58 7.84 -0.20
C ALA A 35 -11.90 9.29 0.17
N GLN A 36 -11.78 9.65 1.45
CA GLN A 36 -12.14 10.99 1.96
C GLN A 36 -11.58 12.15 1.12
N GLY A 37 -10.32 12.03 0.67
CA GLY A 37 -9.68 13.03 -0.19
C GLY A 37 -10.36 13.18 -1.57
N LYS A 38 -10.82 12.08 -2.16
CA LYS A 38 -11.55 12.10 -3.44
C LYS A 38 -12.94 12.71 -3.26
N TRP A 39 -13.69 12.31 -2.22
CA TRP A 39 -14.97 12.93 -1.89
C TRP A 39 -14.86 14.44 -1.70
N HIS A 40 -13.87 14.89 -0.91
CA HIS A 40 -13.65 16.31 -0.68
C HIS A 40 -13.27 17.05 -1.97
N TYR A 41 -12.46 16.44 -2.83
CA TYR A 41 -12.09 17.01 -4.12
C TYR A 41 -13.31 17.17 -5.03
N ASP A 42 -14.14 16.13 -5.15
CA ASP A 42 -15.31 16.12 -6.03
C ASP A 42 -16.35 17.13 -5.58
N ARG A 43 -16.63 17.21 -4.27
CA ARG A 43 -17.52 18.22 -3.70
C ARG A 43 -16.98 19.63 -3.88
N LYS A 44 -15.65 19.82 -3.83
CA LYS A 44 -15.05 21.14 -4.08
C LYS A 44 -15.09 21.49 -5.57
N HIS A 45 -15.05 20.51 -6.45
CA HIS A 45 -15.00 20.71 -7.89
C HIS A 45 -16.39 20.84 -8.53
N SER A 46 -17.46 20.41 -7.85
CA SER A 46 -18.84 20.57 -8.31
C SER A 46 -19.30 22.03 -8.29
N GLY A 47 -20.11 22.43 -9.28
CA GLY A 47 -20.68 23.77 -9.40
C GLY A 47 -19.90 24.66 -10.37
N TYR A 48 -19.94 25.97 -10.13
CA TYR A 48 -19.23 26.97 -10.93
C TYR A 48 -17.87 27.32 -10.30
N GLY A 49 -16.94 27.86 -11.09
CA GLY A 49 -15.60 28.25 -10.62
C GLY A 49 -14.45 27.35 -11.09
N GLY A 50 -14.72 26.38 -11.98
CA GLY A 50 -13.70 25.65 -12.72
C GLY A 50 -12.75 24.80 -11.84
N GLN A 51 -11.46 24.84 -12.17
CA GLN A 51 -10.44 24.01 -11.53
C GLN A 51 -10.11 24.52 -10.12
N THR A 52 -10.50 23.79 -9.07
CA THR A 52 -10.38 24.27 -7.67
C THR A 52 -9.11 23.85 -6.92
N LYS A 53 -8.28 23.01 -7.53
CA LYS A 53 -7.00 22.53 -6.99
C LYS A 53 -5.91 22.64 -8.07
N PRO A 54 -4.69 23.05 -7.71
CA PRO A 54 -3.63 23.27 -8.70
C PRO A 54 -3.24 21.96 -9.38
N ILE A 55 -3.02 22.03 -10.70
CA ILE A 55 -2.41 20.97 -11.47
C ILE A 55 -0.91 21.20 -11.46
N PHE A 56 -0.14 20.17 -11.15
CA PHE A 56 1.32 20.24 -11.19
C PHE A 56 1.81 20.00 -12.63
N TRP A 57 2.19 21.09 -13.31
CA TRP A 57 2.58 21.10 -14.72
C TRP A 57 4.04 20.65 -14.94
N GLU A 58 4.98 21.24 -14.23
CA GLU A 58 6.42 21.06 -14.50
C GLU A 58 7.01 19.86 -13.74
N LYS A 59 6.89 18.68 -14.33
CA LYS A 59 7.49 17.45 -13.79
C LYS A 59 8.92 17.27 -14.29
N ALA A 60 9.90 17.46 -13.39
CA ALA A 60 11.31 17.22 -13.71
C ALA A 60 11.73 15.72 -13.68
N LYS A 61 11.08 14.90 -12.84
CA LYS A 61 11.49 13.50 -12.63
C LYS A 61 10.84 12.56 -13.65
N THR A 62 11.67 11.90 -14.47
CA THR A 62 11.23 10.97 -15.52
C THR A 62 11.09 9.52 -15.05
N THR A 63 11.89 9.08 -14.07
CA THR A 63 11.95 7.67 -13.64
C THR A 63 11.66 7.51 -12.15
N LYS A 64 10.83 6.52 -11.80
CA LYS A 64 10.51 6.13 -10.42
C LYS A 64 10.39 4.60 -10.36
N ILE A 65 11.26 3.93 -9.61
CA ILE A 65 11.25 2.48 -9.43
C ILE A 65 11.06 2.21 -7.95
N VAL A 66 10.00 1.47 -7.60
CA VAL A 66 9.73 1.01 -6.23
C VAL A 66 9.52 -0.51 -6.28
N LEU A 67 10.09 -1.21 -5.29
CA LEU A 67 10.01 -2.67 -5.20
C LEU A 67 9.09 -3.09 -4.05
N ARG A 68 8.36 -4.17 -4.28
CA ARG A 68 7.61 -4.90 -3.26
C ARG A 68 8.35 -6.19 -2.97
N LEU A 69 8.67 -6.44 -1.71
CA LEU A 69 9.26 -7.68 -1.21
C LEU A 69 8.18 -8.50 -0.52
N GLN A 70 7.96 -9.73 -0.98
CA GLN A 70 7.03 -10.67 -0.35
C GLN A 70 7.82 -11.85 0.22
N ILE A 71 7.65 -12.12 1.52
CA ILE A 71 8.22 -13.30 2.19
C ILE A 71 7.43 -14.53 1.73
N LYS A 72 8.10 -15.63 1.41
CA LYS A 72 7.43 -16.88 0.99
C LYS A 72 6.62 -17.53 2.12
N GLU A 73 7.10 -17.48 3.36
CA GLU A 73 6.50 -18.19 4.50
C GLU A 73 5.25 -17.51 5.08
N PHE A 74 5.02 -16.21 4.81
CA PHE A 74 3.95 -15.45 5.47
C PHE A 74 2.56 -15.65 4.84
N TRP A 75 2.44 -16.42 3.75
CA TRP A 75 1.14 -16.72 3.12
C TRP A 75 0.30 -17.71 3.93
N LEU A 76 0.91 -18.47 4.86
CA LEU A 76 0.22 -19.48 5.67
C LEU A 76 -0.38 -18.93 6.98
N LEU A 77 -0.21 -17.63 7.28
CA LEU A 77 -0.71 -16.98 8.50
C LEU A 77 -1.72 -15.87 8.18
N ARG A 78 -2.62 -16.11 7.22
CA ARG A 78 -3.69 -15.15 6.91
C ARG A 78 -5.12 -15.68 7.05
N ASP A 79 -5.29 -16.88 7.63
CA ASP A 79 -6.62 -17.43 7.93
C ASP A 79 -6.92 -17.56 9.43
N VAL A 80 -6.04 -17.12 10.35
CA VAL A 80 -6.34 -17.15 11.80
C VAL A 80 -5.95 -15.85 12.51
N ASN A 81 -6.31 -14.70 11.95
CA ASN A 81 -6.24 -13.44 12.72
C ASN A 81 -7.37 -12.47 12.38
N THR A 82 -8.57 -13.01 12.18
CA THR A 82 -9.80 -12.33 12.62
C THR A 82 -10.00 -12.59 14.11
N LEU A 83 -9.01 -12.24 14.94
CA LEU A 83 -9.33 -11.86 16.32
C LEU A 83 -10.00 -10.50 16.18
N ASN A 84 -11.32 -10.58 16.19
CA ASN A 84 -12.23 -9.48 16.01
C ASN A 84 -11.91 -8.45 17.12
N TRP A 85 -11.86 -7.17 16.78
CA TRP A 85 -11.62 -6.09 17.77
C TRP A 85 -12.71 -6.09 18.88
N GLU A 86 -13.82 -6.79 18.64
CA GLU A 86 -14.88 -7.06 19.61
C GLU A 86 -14.49 -8.09 20.70
N ASP A 87 -13.63 -9.08 20.41
CA ASP A 87 -13.22 -10.09 21.39
C ASP A 87 -12.28 -9.49 22.45
N LEU A 88 -11.33 -8.65 22.02
CA LEU A 88 -10.46 -7.87 22.91
C LEU A 88 -11.22 -6.84 23.76
N ARG A 89 -12.38 -6.37 23.30
CA ARG A 89 -13.25 -5.45 24.07
C ARG A 89 -14.03 -6.20 25.14
N ARG A 90 -14.45 -7.45 24.89
CA ARG A 90 -15.15 -8.30 25.88
C ARG A 90 -14.25 -8.78 27.01
N GLU A 91 -12.98 -9.08 26.73
CA GLU A 91 -12.03 -9.53 27.77
C GLU A 91 -11.65 -8.42 28.75
N ARG A 92 -11.61 -7.16 28.30
CA ARG A 92 -11.28 -5.99 29.15
C ARG A 92 -12.45 -5.50 30.01
N ALA A 93 -13.64 -6.09 29.84
CA ALA A 93 -14.87 -5.76 30.58
C ALA A 93 -15.25 -6.81 31.64
N LYS A 94 -14.39 -7.82 31.85
CA LYS A 94 -14.41 -8.72 33.01
C LYS A 94 -13.37 -8.26 34.02
#